data_AF-A0A972Y2E2-F1
#
_entry.id   AF-A0A972Y2E2-F1
#
_cell.length_a   1.000
_cell.length_b   1.000
_cell.length_c   1.000
_cell.angle_alpha   90.00
_cell.angle_beta   90.00
_cell.angle_gamma   90.00
#
_symmetry.space_group_name_H-M   'P 1'
#
loop_
_entity.id
_entity.type
_entity.pdbx_description
1 polymer ?
#
loop_
_entity_poly.entity_id
_entity_poly.type
_entity_poly.pdbx_seq_one_letter_code
_entity_poly.pdbx_strand_id
1 'polypeptide(L)'
;MKLFYHCSSCKKENKITIKSDNRYDFQKEVGGDEMNVNCTHCGKLDKKHINRFHAKANKVIILGGLVAGAVATLFLLNFGWIATATFSIPIFVWLNEEKRASAFNKVMIPRR
;
A
#
# COMPACT_ATOMS: atom_id res chain seq x y z
N MET A 1 -0.25 -2.50 1.48
CA MET A 1 -0.17 -1.26 0.65
C MET A 1 0.76 -0.22 1.29
N LYS A 2 1.15 0.83 0.55
CA LYS A 2 1.93 1.98 1.06
C LYS A 2 1.27 3.28 0.61
N LEU A 3 1.32 4.32 1.46
CA LEU A 3 0.76 5.62 1.14
C LEU A 3 1.82 6.60 0.65
N PHE A 4 1.38 7.45 -0.27
CA PHE A 4 2.17 8.45 -0.93
C PHE A 4 1.40 9.77 -0.99
N TYR A 5 2.13 10.88 -1.12
CA TYR A 5 1.56 12.20 -1.37
C TYR A 5 2.50 13.05 -2.20
N HIS A 6 1.95 14.08 -2.85
CA HIS A 6 2.73 15.09 -3.54
C HIS A 6 2.94 16.33 -2.66
N CYS A 7 4.20 16.74 -2.51
CA CYS A 7 4.54 17.99 -1.83
C CYS A 7 3.97 19.19 -2.61
N SER A 8 3.46 20.20 -1.90
CA SER A 8 2.91 21.42 -2.51
C SER A 8 3.99 22.28 -3.16
N SER A 9 5.22 22.23 -2.64
CA SER A 9 6.34 23.05 -3.09
C SER A 9 7.11 22.39 -4.24
N CYS A 10 7.72 21.22 -3.99
CA CYS A 10 8.57 20.58 -4.99
C CYS A 10 7.83 19.62 -5.94
N LYS A 11 6.53 19.37 -5.72
CA LYS A 11 5.68 18.43 -6.49
C LYS A 11 6.15 16.96 -6.51
N LYS A 12 7.31 16.66 -5.90
CA LYS A 12 7.85 15.31 -5.78
C LYS A 12 6.96 14.44 -4.90
N GLU A 13 6.90 13.17 -5.25
CA GLU A 13 6.20 12.16 -4.48
C GLU A 13 7.01 11.79 -3.23
N ASN A 14 6.34 11.79 -2.10
CA ASN A 14 6.89 11.40 -0.81
C ASN A 14 6.13 10.19 -0.30
N LYS A 15 6.84 9.29 0.36
CA LYS A 15 6.29 8.08 0.96
C LYS A 15 6.02 8.32 2.43
N ILE A 16 4.87 7.87 2.92
CA ILE A 16 4.59 7.79 4.35
C ILE A 16 4.42 6.33 4.75
N THR A 17 4.81 6.02 5.99
CA THR A 17 4.60 4.70 6.57
C THR A 17 3.53 4.85 7.63
N ILE A 18 2.42 4.16 7.45
CA ILE A 18 1.26 4.16 8.34
C ILE A 18 0.86 2.71 8.63
N LYS A 19 0.17 2.48 9.75
CA LYS A 19 -0.33 1.14 10.10
C LYS A 19 -1.71 0.86 9.51
N SER A 20 -2.47 1.90 9.18
CA SER A 20 -3.84 1.77 8.70
C SER A 20 -3.98 1.17 7.30
N ASP A 21 -5.02 0.34 7.15
CA ASP A 21 -5.31 -0.40 5.92
C ASP A 21 -6.45 0.19 5.10
N ASN A 22 -7.17 1.16 5.66
CA ASN A 22 -8.30 1.82 5.02
C ASN A 22 -8.29 3.32 5.37
N ARG A 23 -9.14 4.09 4.67
CA ARG A 23 -9.18 5.55 4.78
C ARG A 23 -9.67 6.05 6.13
N TYR A 24 -10.64 5.35 6.74
CA TYR A 24 -11.24 5.73 8.02
C TYR A 24 -10.30 5.46 9.20
N ASP A 25 -9.58 4.34 9.18
CA ASP A 25 -8.56 4.03 10.17
C ASP A 25 -7.37 4.98 10.03
N PHE A 26 -7.05 5.41 8.81
CA PHE A 26 -6.04 6.45 8.60
C PHE A 26 -6.48 7.80 9.19
N GLN A 27 -7.76 8.18 9.04
CA GLN A 27 -8.32 9.36 9.71
C GLN A 27 -8.21 9.27 11.24
N LYS A 28 -8.53 8.10 11.80
CA LYS A 28 -8.39 7.84 13.24
C LYS A 28 -6.93 7.89 13.70
N GLU A 29 -6.01 7.32 12.92
CA GLU A 29 -4.56 7.30 13.22
C GLU A 29 -3.97 8.71 13.22
N VAL A 30 -4.42 9.58 12.31
CA VAL A 30 -4.02 11.00 12.26
C VAL A 30 -4.74 11.84 13.33
N GLY A 31 -5.90 11.38 13.82
CA GLY A 31 -6.72 12.11 14.80
C GLY A 31 -7.53 13.26 14.18
N GLY A 32 -7.70 13.29 12.86
CA GLY A 32 -8.43 14.35 12.17
C GLY A 32 -8.33 14.29 10.64
N ASP A 33 -8.84 15.34 9.99
CA ASP A 33 -8.94 15.43 8.53
C ASP A 33 -7.67 15.93 7.83
N GLU A 34 -6.72 16.42 8.61
CA GLU A 34 -5.49 17.01 8.11
C GLU A 34 -4.28 16.47 8.88
N MET A 35 -3.22 16.20 8.13
CA MET A 35 -1.95 15.75 8.66
C MET A 35 -0.86 16.74 8.28
N ASN A 36 -0.01 17.09 9.25
CA ASN A 36 1.25 17.79 8.98
C ASN A 36 2.28 16.78 8.51
N VAL A 37 2.81 16.96 7.31
CA VAL A 37 3.81 16.09 6.69
C VAL A 37 5.05 16.89 6.31
N ASN A 38 6.21 16.34 6.64
CA ASN A 38 7.49 16.91 6.23
C ASN A 38 7.95 16.27 4.92
N CYS A 39 8.21 17.09 3.90
CA CYS A 39 8.74 16.60 2.63
C CYS A 39 10.20 16.16 2.77
N THR A 40 10.51 14.90 2.44
CA THR A 40 11.88 14.36 2.48
C THR A 40 12.79 14.94 1.40
N HIS A 41 12.23 15.58 0.37
CA HIS A 41 13.01 16.14 -0.75
C HIS A 41 13.38 17.61 -0.56
N CYS A 42 12.51 18.42 0.03
CA CYS A 42 12.73 19.87 0.19
C CYS A 42 12.62 20.38 1.63
N GLY A 43 12.33 19.51 2.60
CA GLY A 43 12.24 19.87 4.03
C GLY A 43 11.05 20.76 4.40
N LYS A 44 10.14 21.04 3.46
CA LYS A 44 8.96 21.86 3.73
C LYS A 44 7.94 21.07 4.54
N LEU A 45 7.46 21.69 5.62
CA LEU A 45 6.26 21.28 6.34
C LEU A 45 5.02 21.69 5.55
N ASP A 46 4.27 20.69 5.09
CA ASP A 46 2.98 20.88 4.39
C ASP A 46 1.85 20.31 5.26
N LYS A 47 0.74 21.04 5.34
CA LYS A 47 -0.52 20.51 5.88
C LYS A 47 -1.34 19.93 4.73
N LYS A 48 -1.69 18.64 4.82
CA LYS A 48 -2.41 17.92 3.77
C LYS A 48 -3.65 17.25 4.33
N HIS A 49 -4.77 17.49 3.66
CA HIS A 49 -6.00 16.75 3.92
C HIS A 49 -5.82 15.26 3.61
N ILE A 50 -6.48 14.37 4.36
CA ILE A 50 -6.40 12.91 4.19
C ILE A 50 -6.65 12.50 2.74
N ASN A 51 -7.62 13.16 2.09
CA ASN A 51 -7.95 12.91 0.69
C ASN A 51 -6.81 13.09 -0.32
N ARG A 52 -5.74 13.82 0.03
CA ARG A 52 -4.58 14.05 -0.86
C ARG A 52 -3.55 12.93 -0.83
N PHE A 53 -3.72 11.95 0.05
CA PHE A 53 -2.87 10.77 0.11
C PHE A 53 -3.42 9.68 -0.80
N HIS A 54 -2.54 9.04 -1.57
CA HIS A 54 -2.85 7.92 -2.46
C HIS A 54 -2.09 6.66 -2.05
N ALA A 55 -2.76 5.52 -2.11
CA ALA A 55 -2.18 4.22 -1.86
C ALA A 55 -1.62 3.62 -3.16
N LYS A 56 -0.46 2.96 -3.06
CA LYS A 56 0.08 2.08 -4.09
C LYS A 56 0.35 0.70 -3.51
N ALA A 57 0.28 -0.33 -4.35
CA ALA A 57 0.63 -1.69 -3.98
C ALA A 57 2.08 -1.78 -3.48
N ASN A 58 2.30 -2.53 -2.41
CA ASN A 58 3.64 -2.68 -1.86
C ASN A 58 4.42 -3.75 -2.63
N LYS A 59 5.27 -3.31 -3.57
CA LYS A 59 6.13 -4.20 -4.37
C LYS A 59 6.97 -5.18 -3.55
N VAL A 60 7.34 -4.81 -2.31
CA VAL A 60 8.11 -5.70 -1.41
C VAL A 60 7.28 -6.90 -0.98
N ILE A 61 5.99 -6.71 -0.67
CA ILE A 61 5.08 -7.81 -0.29
C ILE A 61 4.83 -8.71 -1.49
N ILE A 62 4.63 -8.12 -2.68
CA ILE A 62 4.45 -8.88 -3.93
C ILE A 62 5.69 -9.75 -4.21
N LEU A 63 6.90 -9.17 -4.08
CA LEU A 63 8.14 -9.91 -4.25
C LEU A 63 8.29 -11.03 -3.20
N GLY A 64 7.94 -10.76 -1.94
CA GLY A 64 7.93 -11.78 -0.89
C GLY A 64 6.97 -12.93 -1.19
N GLY A 65 5.77 -12.63 -1.69
CA GLY A 65 4.80 -13.63 -2.14
C GLY A 65 5.31 -14.48 -3.31
N LEU A 66 6.04 -13.88 -4.25
CA LEU A 66 6.67 -14.58 -5.37
C LEU A 66 7.74 -15.55 -4.87
N VAL A 67 8.65 -15.10 -4.00
CA VAL A 67 9.69 -15.95 -3.41
C VAL A 67 9.08 -17.07 -2.57
N ALA A 68 8.11 -16.77 -1.71
CA ALA A 68 7.43 -17.78 -0.90
C ALA A 68 6.70 -18.81 -1.78
N GLY A 69 6.06 -18.37 -2.87
CA GLY A 69 5.44 -19.25 -3.85
C GLY A 69 6.47 -20.16 -4.52
N ALA A 70 7.61 -19.63 -4.96
CA ALA A 70 8.68 -20.41 -5.56
C ALA A 70 9.24 -21.48 -4.59
N VAL A 71 9.50 -21.10 -3.34
CA VAL A 71 9.97 -22.03 -2.30
C VAL A 71 8.92 -23.11 -2.03
N ALA A 72 7.66 -22.73 -1.87
CA ALA A 72 6.57 -23.70 -1.68
C ALA A 72 6.46 -24.67 -2.86
N THR A 73 6.58 -24.18 -4.10
CA THR A 73 6.60 -25.02 -5.29
C THR A 73 7.74 -26.03 -5.22
N LEU A 74 8.97 -25.62 -4.88
CA LEU A 74 10.12 -26.53 -4.78
C LEU A 74 9.88 -27.70 -3.81
N PHE A 75 9.26 -27.43 -2.65
CA PHE A 75 8.92 -28.48 -1.69
C PHE A 75 7.76 -29.36 -2.17
N LEU A 76 6.82 -28.80 -2.92
CA LEU A 76 5.60 -29.48 -3.37
C LEU A 76 5.75 -30.16 -4.74
N LEU A 77 6.88 -30.03 -5.43
CA LEU A 77 7.14 -30.69 -6.72
C LEU A 77 6.93 -32.21 -6.66
N ASN A 78 7.21 -32.84 -5.52
CA ASN A 78 7.03 -34.29 -5.32
C ASN A 78 5.56 -34.71 -5.16
N PHE A 79 4.64 -33.76 -4.95
CA PHE A 79 3.21 -34.02 -4.75
C PHE A 79 2.38 -33.86 -6.04
N GLY A 80 3.03 -33.78 -7.21
CA GLY A 80 2.38 -33.78 -8.52
C GLY A 80 1.49 -32.55 -8.74
N TRP A 81 0.21 -32.75 -9.08
CA TRP A 81 -0.73 -31.67 -9.44
C TRP A 81 -0.93 -30.63 -8.33
N ILE A 82 -0.65 -30.97 -7.07
CA ILE A 82 -0.73 -30.04 -5.93
C ILE A 82 0.25 -28.86 -6.09
N ALA A 83 1.38 -29.06 -6.77
CA ALA A 83 2.33 -28.00 -7.09
C ALA A 83 1.76 -26.96 -8.07
N THR A 84 0.65 -27.24 -8.76
CA THR A 84 0.00 -26.22 -9.61
C THR A 84 -0.73 -25.16 -8.78
N ALA A 85 -1.19 -25.51 -7.58
CA ALA A 85 -1.89 -24.58 -6.69
C ALA A 85 -0.97 -23.47 -6.17
N THR A 86 0.34 -23.74 -5.99
CA THR A 86 1.29 -22.75 -5.50
C THR A 86 1.51 -21.60 -6.48
N PHE A 87 1.32 -21.82 -7.78
CA PHE A 87 1.37 -20.75 -8.79
C PHE A 87 0.24 -19.73 -8.63
N SER A 88 -0.85 -20.07 -7.93
CA SER A 88 -1.91 -19.11 -7.63
C SER A 88 -1.53 -18.13 -6.52
N ILE A 89 -0.55 -18.46 -5.66
CA ILE A 89 -0.17 -17.67 -4.49
C ILE A 89 0.33 -16.26 -4.89
N PRO A 90 1.29 -16.09 -5.81
CA PRO A 90 1.77 -14.76 -6.19
C PRO A 90 0.67 -13.91 -6.84
N ILE A 91 -0.19 -14.55 -7.65
CA ILE A 91 -1.33 -13.89 -8.31
C ILE A 91 -2.31 -13.37 -7.24
N PHE A 92 -2.65 -14.22 -6.27
CA PHE A 92 -3.56 -13.85 -5.19
C PHE A 92 -3.00 -12.69 -4.34
N VAL A 93 -1.71 -12.75 -3.97
CA VAL A 93 -1.05 -11.68 -3.20
C VAL A 93 -1.06 -10.36 -3.98
N TRP A 94 -0.78 -10.39 -5.28
CA TRP A 94 -0.81 -9.20 -6.12
C TRP A 94 -2.23 -8.61 -6.20
N LEU A 95 -3.23 -9.43 -6.53
CA LEU A 95 -4.63 -8.98 -6.59
C LEU A 95 -5.11 -8.39 -5.26
N ASN A 96 -4.73 -9.00 -4.14
CA ASN A 96 -5.09 -8.51 -2.81
C ASN A 96 -4.45 -7.14 -2.52
N GLU A 97 -3.17 -6.95 -2.83
CA GLU A 97 -2.48 -5.67 -2.63
C GLU A 97 -3.03 -4.54 -3.53
N GLU A 98 -3.33 -4.84 -4.80
CA GLU A 98 -3.97 -3.89 -5.73
C GLU A 98 -5.38 -3.52 -5.28
N LYS A 99 -6.18 -4.50 -4.84
CA LYS A 99 -7.53 -4.25 -4.35
C LYS A 99 -7.53 -3.34 -3.12
N ARG A 100 -6.61 -3.57 -2.17
CA ARG A 100 -6.45 -2.72 -0.97
C ARG A 100 -6.07 -1.30 -1.36
N ALA A 101 -5.08 -1.13 -2.24
CA ALA A 101 -4.66 0.19 -2.70
C ALA A 101 -5.80 0.92 -3.45
N SER A 102 -6.53 0.22 -4.32
CA SER A 102 -7.66 0.77 -5.06
C SER A 102 -8.81 1.16 -4.13
N ALA A 103 -9.16 0.31 -3.16
CA ALA A 103 -10.22 0.59 -2.19
C ALA A 103 -9.90 1.85 -1.37
N PHE A 104 -8.65 2.01 -0.92
CA PHE A 104 -8.23 3.21 -0.21
C PHE A 104 -8.36 4.48 -1.06
N ASN A 105 -8.00 4.40 -2.35
CA ASN A 105 -8.06 5.56 -3.26
C ASN A 105 -9.50 5.95 -3.64
N LYS A 106 -10.42 4.99 -3.67
CA LYS A 106 -11.84 5.23 -3.99
C LYS A 106 -12.61 5.90 -2.85
N VAL A 107 -12.23 5.60 -1.60
CA VAL A 107 -12.91 6.18 -0.43
C VAL A 107 -12.41 7.60 -0.19
N MET A 108 -13.32 8.56 -0.23
CA MET A 108 -13.06 9.96 0.10
C MET A 108 -13.85 10.36 1.33
N ILE A 109 -13.20 11.05 2.26
CA ILE A 109 -13.85 11.58 3.46
C ILE A 109 -14.41 12.97 3.14
N PRO A 110 -15.68 13.27 3.47
CA PRO A 110 -16.25 14.59 3.25
C PRO A 110 -15.47 15.65 4.05
N ARG A 111 -15.26 16.83 3.45
CA ARG A 111 -14.64 17.97 4.14
C ARG A 111 -15.68 18.61 5.05
N ARG A 112 -15.40 18.72 6.35
CA ARG A 112 -16.17 19.55 7.27
C ARG A 112 -15.47 20.88 7.50
#